data_AF-A0A0M0J2T1-F1
#
_entry.id   AF-A0A0M0J2T1-F1
#
_cell.length_a   1.000
_cell.length_b   1.000
_cell.length_c   1.000
_cell.angle_alpha   90.00
_cell.angle_beta   90.00
_cell.angle_gamma   90.00
#
_symmetry.space_group_name_H-M   'P 1'
#
loop_
_entity.id
_entity.type
_entity.pdbx_description
1 polymer ?
#
loop_
_entity_poly.entity_id
_entity_poly.type
_entity_poly.pdbx_seq_one_letter_code
_entity_poly.pdbx_strand_id
1 'polypeptide(L)'
;MVASVAPTADTLPIVTPLYSGLKGKALAPDFLENVPSKAEHTDVDVPHLGNDDFTYMRGAFHTIDRPYPKLIDWLHHRIGSTHVAHHIDCTIPHYHARAATDAIAAAFPKVYLHEPTPIHKALWRIAKDCIAVKQRSADDSRYVFVPLAQWAKQ
;
A
#
# COMPACT_ATOMS: atom_id res chain seq x y z
N MET A 1 0.44 3.82 -9.92
CA MET A 1 0.04 4.46 -8.65
C MET A 1 -1.11 5.39 -8.91
N VAL A 2 -2.27 5.08 -8.33
CA VAL A 2 -3.47 5.90 -8.43
C VAL A 2 -3.61 6.63 -7.10
N ALA A 3 -3.90 7.93 -7.14
CA ALA A 3 -4.28 8.65 -5.92
C ALA A 3 -5.48 7.94 -5.28
N SER A 4 -5.50 7.82 -3.96
CA SER A 4 -6.62 7.20 -3.27
C SER A 4 -7.79 8.17 -3.28
N VAL A 5 -8.61 8.08 -4.32
CA VAL A 5 -9.92 8.71 -4.32
C VAL A 5 -10.76 7.91 -3.34
N ALA A 6 -11.20 8.54 -2.24
CA ALA A 6 -12.27 7.95 -1.46
C ALA A 6 -13.43 7.69 -2.43
N PRO A 7 -13.84 6.44 -2.68
CA PRO A 7 -15.03 6.21 -3.49
C PRO A 7 -16.15 7.01 -2.85
N THR A 8 -16.66 8.01 -3.56
CA THR A 8 -18.00 8.48 -3.27
C THR A 8 -18.91 7.27 -3.46
N ALA A 9 -19.99 7.19 -2.69
CA ALA A 9 -20.92 6.05 -2.70
C ALA A 9 -21.45 5.68 -4.11
N ASP A 10 -21.17 6.51 -5.11
CA ASP A 10 -21.64 6.45 -6.48
C ASP A 10 -20.74 5.65 -7.44
N THR A 11 -19.49 5.30 -7.08
CA THR A 11 -18.53 4.76 -8.07
C THR A 11 -18.49 3.24 -8.21
N LEU A 12 -19.16 2.45 -7.36
CA LEU A 12 -19.16 0.97 -7.46
C LEU A 12 -20.55 0.35 -7.11
N PRO A 13 -21.47 0.22 -8.09
CA PRO A 13 -22.87 -0.17 -7.85
C PRO A 13 -23.08 -1.64 -7.44
N ILE A 14 -22.05 -2.50 -7.54
CA ILE A 14 -22.17 -3.95 -7.27
C ILE A 14 -21.89 -4.29 -5.79
N VAL A 15 -21.13 -3.45 -5.08
CA VAL A 15 -20.78 -3.66 -3.66
C VAL A 15 -21.63 -2.83 -2.70
N THR A 16 -22.40 -1.86 -3.20
CA THR A 16 -23.23 -0.92 -2.43
C THR A 16 -24.21 -1.56 -1.42
N PRO A 17 -24.87 -2.71 -1.67
CA PRO A 17 -25.87 -3.23 -0.74
C PRO A 17 -25.31 -3.75 0.59
N LEU A 18 -24.03 -4.13 0.63
CA LEU A 18 -23.38 -4.66 1.84
C LEU A 18 -22.81 -3.57 2.76
N TYR A 19 -22.72 -2.31 2.28
CA TYR A 19 -21.94 -1.26 2.95
C TYR A 19 -22.67 0.09 3.07
N SER A 20 -24.00 0.10 3.00
CA SER A 20 -24.85 1.31 3.10
C SER A 20 -24.78 2.05 4.45
N GLY A 21 -24.03 1.54 5.45
CA GLY A 21 -23.80 2.17 6.75
C GLY A 21 -22.58 3.10 6.85
N LEU A 22 -21.85 3.34 5.76
CA LEU A 22 -20.57 4.06 5.73
C LEU A 22 -20.71 5.61 5.83
N LYS A 23 -21.10 6.14 7.00
CA LYS A 23 -20.94 7.59 7.26
C LYS A 23 -19.47 7.91 7.57
N GLY A 24 -18.78 8.61 6.66
CA GLY A 24 -17.43 9.14 6.87
C GLY A 24 -16.28 8.12 6.76
N LYS A 25 -16.52 6.97 6.14
CA LYS A 25 -15.54 5.87 5.95
C LYS A 25 -15.68 5.34 4.53
N ALA A 26 -14.58 4.94 3.90
CA ALA A 26 -14.58 4.40 2.54
C ALA A 26 -13.88 3.04 2.50
N LEU A 27 -14.18 2.22 1.50
CA LEU A 27 -13.39 1.02 1.22
C LEU A 27 -12.00 1.43 0.74
N ALA A 28 -11.00 0.63 1.08
CA ALA A 28 -9.65 0.84 0.57
C ALA A 28 -9.63 0.65 -0.96
N PRO A 29 -8.99 1.54 -1.73
CA PRO A 29 -8.96 1.46 -3.19
C PRO A 29 -8.32 0.16 -3.70
N ASP A 30 -7.36 -0.38 -2.95
CA ASP A 30 -6.57 -1.56 -3.33
C ASP A 30 -7.25 -2.89 -2.95
N PHE A 31 -8.53 -2.84 -2.55
CA PHE A 31 -9.26 -4.03 -2.11
C PHE A 31 -9.28 -5.13 -3.19
N LEU A 32 -9.35 -4.73 -4.47
CA LEU A 32 -9.43 -5.62 -5.65
C LEU A 32 -8.07 -5.95 -6.30
N GLU A 33 -6.95 -5.50 -5.72
CA GLU A 33 -5.63 -5.81 -6.27
C GLU A 33 -5.22 -7.28 -6.08
N ASN A 34 -4.34 -7.76 -6.96
CA ASN A 34 -3.74 -9.08 -6.82
C ASN A 34 -2.89 -9.15 -5.54
N VAL A 35 -2.84 -10.34 -4.94
CA VAL A 35 -2.25 -10.57 -3.61
C VAL A 35 -0.81 -10.01 -3.46
N PRO A 36 0.14 -10.23 -4.41
CA PRO A 36 1.50 -9.71 -4.27
C PRO A 36 1.57 -8.18 -4.37
N SER A 37 0.90 -7.58 -5.36
CA SER A 37 0.89 -6.12 -5.51
C SER A 37 0.27 -5.45 -4.29
N LYS A 38 -0.82 -6.02 -3.78
CA LYS A 38 -1.46 -5.55 -2.56
C LYS A 38 -0.51 -5.54 -1.37
N ALA A 39 0.41 -6.52 -1.25
CA ALA A 39 1.38 -6.54 -0.16
C ALA A 39 2.38 -5.39 -0.24
N GLU A 40 2.81 -5.04 -1.45
CA GLU A 40 3.88 -4.06 -1.70
C GLU A 40 3.36 -2.62 -1.73
N HIS A 41 2.06 -2.44 -1.94
CA HIS A 41 1.38 -1.14 -2.00
C HIS A 41 0.54 -0.81 -0.76
N THR A 42 0.32 -1.78 0.13
CA THR A 42 -0.56 -1.62 1.30
C THR A 42 0.08 -2.14 2.59
N ASP A 43 -0.01 -1.38 3.69
CA ASP A 43 0.10 -1.87 5.07
C ASP A 43 -0.71 -0.97 6.01
N VAL A 44 -0.94 -1.43 7.24
CA VAL A 44 -1.74 -0.72 8.25
C VAL A 44 -1.16 0.65 8.62
N ASP A 45 0.18 0.78 8.54
CA ASP A 45 0.91 1.99 8.93
C ASP A 45 1.18 2.94 7.75
N VAL A 46 0.79 2.57 6.53
CA VAL A 46 0.99 3.40 5.33
C VAL A 46 -0.28 4.17 5.01
N PRO A 47 -0.25 5.53 5.09
CA PRO A 47 -1.41 6.33 4.77
C PRO A 47 -1.61 6.38 3.25
N HIS A 48 -2.86 6.43 2.80
CA HIS A 48 -3.13 6.76 1.41
C HIS A 48 -3.22 8.27 1.24
N LEU A 49 -2.60 8.77 0.19
CA LEU A 49 -2.61 10.19 -0.14
C LEU A 49 -3.84 10.51 -0.99
N GLY A 50 -4.56 11.56 -0.61
CA GLY A 50 -5.57 12.19 -1.45
C GLY A 50 -4.93 12.94 -2.62
N ASN A 51 -5.76 13.42 -3.54
CA ASN A 51 -5.31 14.07 -4.77
C ASN A 51 -4.40 15.29 -4.51
N ASP A 52 -4.65 16.06 -3.45
CA ASP A 52 -3.91 17.28 -3.14
C ASP A 52 -2.50 16.99 -2.60
N ASP A 53 -2.32 15.84 -1.94
CA ASP A 53 -1.04 15.42 -1.39
C ASP A 53 -0.25 14.50 -2.33
N PHE A 54 -0.91 13.87 -3.29
CA PHE A 54 -0.28 12.86 -4.13
C PHE A 54 0.71 13.49 -5.12
N THR A 55 1.91 12.92 -5.18
CA THR A 55 2.87 13.13 -6.27
C THR A 55 3.48 11.78 -6.63
N TYR A 56 4.01 11.65 -7.84
CA TYR A 56 4.64 10.39 -8.28
C TYR A 56 5.71 9.91 -7.29
N MET A 57 6.63 10.79 -6.87
CA MET A 57 7.69 10.42 -5.92
C MET A 57 7.17 10.10 -4.53
N ARG A 58 6.14 10.83 -4.03
CA ARG A 58 5.51 10.47 -2.75
C ARG A 58 4.87 9.10 -2.85
N GLY A 59 4.16 8.81 -3.93
CA GLY A 59 3.63 7.48 -4.21
C GLY A 59 4.74 6.41 -4.22
N ALA A 60 5.85 6.66 -4.92
CA ALA A 60 6.99 5.75 -5.01
C ALA A 60 7.49 5.34 -3.62
N PHE A 61 7.69 6.31 -2.72
CA PHE A 61 8.10 6.06 -1.34
C PHE A 61 7.01 5.48 -0.43
N HIS A 62 5.74 5.44 -0.87
CA HIS A 62 4.67 4.74 -0.15
C HIS A 62 4.57 3.25 -0.53
N THR A 63 5.44 2.76 -1.41
CA THR A 63 5.63 1.32 -1.59
C THR A 63 6.58 0.76 -0.54
N ILE A 64 6.48 -0.56 -0.34
CA ILE A 64 7.13 -1.25 0.75
C ILE A 64 7.96 -2.39 0.17
N ASP A 65 9.26 -2.38 0.44
CA ASP A 65 10.12 -3.51 0.10
C ASP A 65 9.89 -4.65 1.11
N ARG A 66 9.37 -5.79 0.63
CA ARG A 66 9.14 -7.03 1.37
C ARG A 66 9.94 -8.19 0.76
N PRO A 67 10.97 -8.70 1.45
CA PRO A 67 11.76 -9.79 0.92
C PRO A 67 10.95 -11.08 0.84
N TYR A 68 10.95 -11.72 -0.34
CA TYR A 68 10.25 -12.97 -0.56
C TYR A 68 11.05 -14.19 -0.08
N PRO A 69 10.38 -15.33 0.17
CA PRO A 69 11.07 -16.60 0.38
C PRO A 69 11.91 -16.96 -0.85
N LYS A 70 13.09 -17.57 -0.66
CA LYS A 70 14.13 -17.80 -1.69
C LYS A 70 13.62 -18.26 -3.06
N LEU A 71 12.67 -19.20 -3.11
CA LEU A 71 12.13 -19.72 -4.38
C LEU A 71 11.29 -18.66 -5.11
N ILE A 72 10.42 -17.97 -4.37
CA ILE A 72 9.56 -16.90 -4.89
C ILE A 72 10.43 -15.70 -5.27
N ASP A 73 11.41 -15.35 -4.43
CA ASP A 73 12.37 -14.27 -4.65
C ASP A 73 13.14 -14.45 -5.96
N TRP A 74 13.61 -15.67 -6.22
CA TRP A 74 14.30 -16.00 -7.47
C TRP A 74 13.39 -15.89 -8.70
N LEU A 75 12.17 -16.46 -8.61
CA LEU A 75 11.18 -16.40 -9.70
C LEU A 75 10.74 -14.97 -10.04
N HIS A 76 10.69 -14.09 -9.03
CA HIS A 76 10.24 -12.71 -9.18
C HIS A 76 11.42 -11.73 -9.33
N HIS A 77 12.62 -12.22 -9.65
CA HIS A 77 13.82 -11.38 -9.83
C HIS A 77 14.09 -10.40 -8.67
N ARG A 78 13.77 -10.82 -7.44
CA ARG A 78 13.91 -10.03 -6.21
C ARG A 78 13.05 -8.77 -6.14
N ILE A 79 12.01 -8.67 -6.97
CA ILE A 79 11.17 -7.47 -7.07
C ILE A 79 10.58 -7.06 -5.73
N GLY A 80 10.18 -8.03 -4.88
CA GLY A 80 9.63 -7.71 -3.56
C GLY A 80 10.62 -6.94 -2.68
N SER A 81 11.93 -7.21 -2.80
CA SER A 81 12.97 -6.48 -2.06
C SER A 81 13.50 -5.22 -2.78
N THR A 82 13.01 -4.93 -3.99
CA THR A 82 13.47 -3.82 -4.82
C THR A 82 12.32 -3.06 -5.46
N HIS A 83 11.13 -3.13 -4.87
CA HIS A 83 9.89 -2.62 -5.44
C HIS A 83 9.88 -1.09 -5.40
N VAL A 84 10.39 -0.50 -4.32
CA VAL A 84 10.56 0.95 -4.23
C VAL A 84 11.45 1.47 -5.35
N ALA A 85 12.57 0.79 -5.62
CA ALA A 85 13.46 1.16 -6.72
C ALA A 85 12.76 1.05 -8.08
N HIS A 86 11.96 0.00 -8.28
CA HIS A 86 11.15 -0.16 -9.49
C HIS A 86 10.12 0.97 -9.69
N HIS A 87 9.52 1.50 -8.62
CA HIS A 87 8.59 2.64 -8.72
C HIS A 87 9.28 3.99 -8.86
N ILE A 88 10.51 4.13 -8.36
CA ILE A 88 11.31 5.35 -8.58
C ILE A 88 11.79 5.39 -10.04
N ASP A 89 12.30 4.28 -10.54
CA ASP A 89 12.75 4.15 -11.92
C ASP A 89 12.66 2.69 -12.38
N CYS A 90 11.61 2.39 -13.15
CA CYS A 90 11.36 1.05 -13.68
C CYS A 90 12.32 0.65 -14.82
N THR A 91 13.18 1.57 -15.29
CA THR A 91 14.19 1.28 -16.31
C THR A 91 15.45 0.65 -15.72
N ILE A 92 15.63 0.71 -14.39
CA ILE A 92 16.74 0.05 -13.69
C ILE A 92 16.57 -1.47 -13.87
N PRO A 93 17.58 -2.16 -14.44
CA PRO A 93 17.47 -3.60 -14.62
C PRO A 93 17.56 -4.33 -13.27
N HIS A 94 16.88 -5.48 -13.15
CA HIS A 94 16.77 -6.25 -11.91
C HIS A 94 18.13 -6.64 -11.28
N TYR A 95 19.19 -6.79 -12.08
CA TYR A 95 20.54 -7.08 -11.58
C TYR A 95 21.24 -5.86 -10.94
N HIS A 96 20.79 -4.63 -11.21
CA HIS A 96 21.21 -3.41 -10.53
C HIS A 96 20.20 -2.92 -9.48
N ALA A 97 18.98 -3.45 -9.48
CA ALA A 97 17.91 -3.02 -8.59
C ALA A 97 18.31 -3.09 -7.10
N ARG A 98 19.12 -4.08 -6.70
CA ARG A 98 19.62 -4.17 -5.33
C ARG A 98 20.53 -3.01 -4.95
N ALA A 99 21.47 -2.66 -5.82
CA ALA A 99 22.37 -1.54 -5.57
C ALA A 99 21.61 -0.21 -5.52
N ALA A 100 20.59 -0.05 -6.36
CA ALA A 100 19.69 1.09 -6.32
C ALA A 100 18.90 1.16 -5.01
N THR A 101 18.29 0.05 -4.57
CA THR A 101 17.58 -0.02 -3.28
C THR A 101 18.48 0.35 -2.12
N ASP A 102 19.69 -0.21 -2.05
CA ASP A 102 20.63 0.07 -0.96
C ASP A 102 21.01 1.58 -0.94
N ALA A 103 21.19 2.21 -2.12
CA ALA A 103 21.45 3.64 -2.24
C ALA A 103 20.22 4.49 -1.82
N ILE A 104 19.01 4.10 -2.21
CA ILE A 104 17.76 4.77 -1.83
C ILE A 104 17.56 4.70 -0.30
N ALA A 105 17.74 3.52 0.29
CA ALA A 105 17.60 3.30 1.73
C ALA A 105 18.59 4.17 2.53
N ALA A 106 19.83 4.28 2.04
CA ALA A 106 20.86 5.12 2.66
C ALA A 106 20.58 6.62 2.51
N ALA A 107 20.08 7.07 1.35
CA ALA A 107 19.80 8.48 1.08
C ALA A 107 18.52 8.97 1.77
N PHE A 108 17.52 8.09 1.91
CA PHE A 108 16.17 8.45 2.37
C PHE A 108 15.67 7.59 3.55
N PRO A 109 16.43 7.45 4.64
CA PRO A 109 16.12 6.50 5.73
C PRO A 109 14.83 6.81 6.49
N LYS A 110 14.32 8.05 6.39
CA LYS A 110 13.09 8.49 7.07
C LYS A 110 11.81 8.14 6.32
N VAL A 111 11.89 7.94 5.01
CA VAL A 111 10.73 7.73 4.14
C VAL A 111 10.78 6.40 3.40
N TYR A 112 11.95 5.76 3.35
CA TYR A 112 12.09 4.41 2.83
C TYR A 112 11.37 3.40 3.74
N LEU A 113 10.48 2.60 3.15
CA LEU A 113 9.68 1.60 3.87
C LEU A 113 10.19 0.19 3.54
N HIS A 114 10.60 -0.51 4.60
CA HIS A 114 11.04 -1.91 4.51
C HIS A 114 10.33 -2.74 5.58
N GLU A 115 9.75 -3.87 5.17
CA GLU A 115 9.00 -4.73 6.06
C GLU A 115 9.44 -6.20 5.89
N PRO A 116 10.21 -6.75 6.86
CA PRO A 116 10.83 -8.06 6.73
C PRO A 116 9.92 -9.22 7.17
N THR A 117 8.65 -8.97 7.50
CA THR A 117 7.77 -10.04 7.99
C THR A 117 7.52 -11.03 6.86
N PRO A 118 7.51 -12.34 7.13
CA PRO A 118 7.19 -13.34 6.13
C PRO A 118 5.89 -13.00 5.39
N ILE A 119 5.94 -13.01 4.06
CA ILE A 119 4.86 -12.50 3.20
C ILE A 119 3.48 -13.04 3.57
N HIS A 120 3.35 -14.31 3.96
CA HIS A 120 2.06 -14.90 4.37
C HIS A 120 1.46 -14.23 5.62
N LYS A 121 2.28 -13.79 6.58
CA LYS A 121 1.81 -13.06 7.77
C LYS A 121 1.45 -11.62 7.43
N ALA A 122 2.25 -10.96 6.60
CA ALA A 122 1.96 -9.63 6.10
C ALA A 122 0.63 -9.62 5.33
N LEU A 123 0.45 -10.57 4.42
CA LEU A 123 -0.80 -10.77 3.66
C LEU A 123 -1.99 -11.02 4.56
N TRP A 124 -1.85 -11.86 5.59
CA TRP A 124 -2.92 -12.10 6.56
C TRP A 124 -3.29 -10.84 7.36
N ARG A 125 -2.27 -10.05 7.79
CA ARG A 125 -2.49 -8.75 8.45
C ARG A 125 -3.24 -7.81 7.52
N ILE A 126 -2.77 -7.62 6.29
CA ILE A 126 -3.38 -6.73 5.29
C ILE A 126 -4.81 -7.18 4.96
N ALA A 127 -5.03 -8.47 4.72
CA ALA A 127 -6.35 -9.00 4.39
C ALA A 127 -7.39 -8.74 5.49
N LYS A 128 -6.97 -8.79 6.76
CA LYS A 128 -7.85 -8.51 7.90
C LYS A 128 -7.97 -7.03 8.22
N ASP A 129 -6.87 -6.29 8.21
CA ASP A 129 -6.81 -4.98 8.86
C ASP A 129 -6.85 -3.82 7.84
N CYS A 130 -6.72 -4.11 6.54
CA CYS A 130 -6.69 -3.13 5.45
C CYS A 130 -7.95 -3.19 4.54
N ILE A 131 -9.14 -3.16 5.14
CA ILE A 131 -10.43 -3.24 4.39
C ILE A 131 -11.06 -1.86 4.19
N ALA A 132 -11.04 -1.05 5.24
CA ALA A 132 -11.67 0.26 5.25
C ALA A 132 -10.68 1.33 5.65
N VAL A 133 -10.87 2.53 5.10
CA VAL A 133 -10.07 3.71 5.40
C VAL A 133 -10.94 4.82 5.97
N LYS A 134 -10.32 5.67 6.79
CA LYS A 134 -10.91 6.89 7.34
C LYS A 134 -9.96 8.05 7.09
N GLN A 135 -10.52 9.22 6.77
CA GLN A 135 -9.73 10.45 6.69
C GLN A 135 -9.10 10.76 8.06
N ARG A 136 -7.81 11.12 8.05
CA ARG A 136 -7.03 11.35 9.28
C ARG A 136 -7.55 12.54 10.07
N SER A 137 -7.89 13.64 9.39
CA SER A 137 -8.49 14.86 9.95
C SER A 137 -9.30 15.57 8.88
N ALA A 138 -10.21 16.47 9.26
CA ALA A 138 -11.07 17.19 8.31
C ALA A 138 -10.28 18.09 7.34
N ASP A 139 -9.11 18.54 7.75
CA ASP A 139 -8.16 19.38 7.02
C ASP A 139 -7.02 18.60 6.35
N ASP A 140 -6.98 17.28 6.51
CA ASP A 140 -5.89 16.43 6.02
C ASP A 140 -6.38 15.52 4.88
N SER A 141 -5.74 15.58 3.71
CA SER A 141 -6.14 14.76 2.55
C SER A 141 -5.70 13.29 2.67
N ARG A 142 -5.05 12.91 3.78
CA ARG A 142 -4.57 11.54 4.03
C ARG A 142 -5.62 10.64 4.67
N TYR A 143 -5.64 9.40 4.20
CA TYR A 143 -6.52 8.34 4.70
C TYR A 143 -5.71 7.25 5.40
N VAL A 144 -6.19 6.79 6.56
CA VAL A 144 -5.56 5.71 7.34
C VAL A 144 -6.49 4.52 7.43
N PHE A 145 -5.91 3.31 7.48
CA PHE A 145 -6.69 2.10 7.66
C PHE A 145 -7.34 2.05 9.04
N VAL A 146 -8.56 1.51 9.06
CA VAL A 146 -9.29 1.22 10.29
C VAL A 146 -9.26 -0.29 10.49
N PRO A 147 -8.56 -0.79 11.52
CA PRO A 147 -8.56 -2.22 11.82
C PRO A 147 -9.99 -2.75 12.00
N LEU A 148 -10.29 -3.95 11.50
CA LEU A 148 -11.63 -4.55 11.63
C LEU A 148 -12.11 -4.61 13.09
N ALA A 149 -11.20 -4.84 14.03
CA ALA A 149 -11.52 -4.86 15.46
C ALA A 149 -12.03 -3.51 16.00
N GLN A 150 -11.64 -2.39 15.38
CA GLN A 150 -12.16 -1.06 15.68
C GLN A 150 -13.42 -0.75 14.89
N TRP A 151 -13.58 -1.36 13.70
CA TRP A 151 -14.78 -1.24 12.88
C TRP A 151 -16.01 -1.86 13.55
N ALA A 152 -15.86 -3.05 14.14
CA ALA A 152 -16.97 -3.77 14.79
C ALA A 152 -17.49 -3.14 16.11
N LYS A 153 -16.85 -2.07 16.61
CA LYS A 153 -17.18 -1.41 17.89
C LYS A 153 -17.88 -0.06 17.73
N GLN A 154 -18.22 0.34 16.51
CA GLN A 154 -18.84 1.63 16.16
C GLN A 154 -20.23 1.40 15.58
#